data_AF-A0A5A8AN06-F1
#
_entry.id   AF-A0A5A8AN06-F1
#
_cell.length_a   1.000
_cell.length_b   1.000
_cell.length_c   1.000
_cell.angle_alpha   90.00
_cell.angle_beta   90.00
_cell.angle_gamma   90.00
#
_symmetry.space_group_name_H-M   'P 1'
#
loop_
_entity.id
_entity.type
_entity.pdbx_description
1 polymer ?
#
loop_
_entity_poly.entity_id
_entity_poly.type
_entity_poly.pdbx_seq_one_letter_code
_entity_poly.pdbx_strand_id
1 'polypeptide(L)'
;MTTEISYEDQFERAISPAQAAILERYIKVFSVNGMAKRKEEYRKGERIHLIYYRDPDEPAEAILADYKLFPTIEIRERHRVGNYIRVNYFEYADGVL
;
A
#
# COMPACT_ATOMS: atom_id res chain seq x y z
N MET A 1 -1.50 8.80 17.73
CA MET A 1 -1.28 7.88 16.59
C MET A 1 0.04 8.26 15.96
N THR A 2 0.98 7.33 15.87
CA THR A 2 2.26 7.58 15.21
C THR A 2 2.12 7.18 13.76
N THR A 3 2.25 8.16 12.86
CA THR A 3 2.28 7.92 11.41
C THR A 3 3.71 8.08 10.95
N GLU A 4 4.21 7.08 10.23
CA GLU A 4 5.59 7.05 9.74
C GLU A 4 5.58 6.84 8.23
N ILE A 5 6.55 7.47 7.56
CA ILE A 5 6.80 7.29 6.14
C ILE A 5 8.19 6.69 6.00
N SER A 6 8.26 5.53 5.34
CA SER A 6 9.50 4.88 4.94
C SER A 6 9.49 4.57 3.45
N TYR A 7 10.63 4.11 2.95
CA TYR A 7 10.81 3.79 1.54
C TYR A 7 11.41 2.40 1.41
N GLU A 8 10.95 1.66 0.42
CA GLU A 8 11.46 0.34 0.05
C GLU A 8 11.84 0.31 -1.43
N ASP A 9 12.74 -0.60 -1.80
CA ASP A 9 12.98 -0.94 -3.21
C ASP A 9 11.91 -1.93 -3.72
N GLN A 10 12.02 -2.32 -5.00
CA GLN A 10 11.11 -3.29 -5.63
C GLN A 10 11.12 -4.70 -5.02
N PHE A 11 12.05 -4.98 -4.10
CA PHE A 11 12.15 -6.25 -3.36
C PHE A 11 11.73 -6.06 -1.89
N GLU A 12 11.01 -4.98 -1.58
CA GLU A 12 10.55 -4.61 -0.23
C GLU A 12 11.69 -4.42 0.79
N ARG A 13 12.90 -4.09 0.31
CA ARG A 13 14.04 -3.79 1.19
C ARG A 13 14.08 -2.31 1.51
N ALA A 14 14.27 -1.98 2.79
CA ALA A 14 14.34 -0.59 3.24
C ALA A 14 15.44 0.20 2.51
N ILE A 15 15.09 1.40 2.05
CA ILE A 15 15.99 2.35 1.41
C ILE A 15 15.83 3.74 2.03
N SER A 16 16.87 4.56 1.89
CA SER A 16 16.80 5.97 2.28
C SER A 16 15.92 6.78 1.32
N PRO A 17 15.37 7.92 1.77
CA PRO A 17 14.66 8.85 0.88
C PRO A 17 15.52 9.34 -0.28
N ALA A 18 16.83 9.53 -0.05
CA ALA A 18 17.78 9.94 -1.10
C ALA A 18 17.93 8.87 -2.19
N GLN A 19 17.94 7.58 -1.82
CA GLN A 19 17.93 6.48 -2.78
C GLN A 19 16.60 6.43 -3.55
N ALA A 20 15.47 6.57 -2.88
CA ALA A 20 14.16 6.59 -3.53
C ALA A 20 14.05 7.71 -4.58
N ALA A 21 14.64 8.88 -4.30
CA ALA A 21 14.60 10.04 -5.21
C ALA A 21 15.36 9.84 -6.54
N ILE A 22 16.33 8.92 -6.59
CA ILE A 22 17.14 8.66 -7.79
C ILE A 22 16.79 7.34 -8.48
N LEU A 23 16.00 6.48 -7.83
CA LEU A 23 15.57 5.22 -8.40
C LEU A 23 14.41 5.42 -9.38
N GLU A 24 14.45 4.70 -10.49
CA GLU A 24 13.29 4.64 -11.40
C GLU A 24 12.08 4.03 -10.69
N ARG A 25 12.30 3.04 -9.82
CA ARG A 25 11.26 2.30 -9.10
C ARG A 25 11.52 2.29 -7.61
N TYR A 26 10.50 2.63 -6.83
CA TYR A 26 10.54 2.56 -5.37
C TYR A 26 9.12 2.44 -4.82
N ILE A 27 9.03 2.05 -3.56
CA ILE A 27 7.77 1.91 -2.83
C ILE A 27 7.81 2.90 -1.67
N LYS A 28 6.77 3.71 -1.52
CA LYS A 28 6.58 4.58 -0.37
C LYS A 28 5.60 3.91 0.59
N VAL A 29 6.03 3.70 1.84
CA VAL A 29 5.25 2.98 2.83
C VAL A 29 4.73 3.96 3.88
N PHE A 30 3.42 3.91 4.14
CA PHE A 30 2.77 4.66 5.19
C PHE A 30 2.35 3.68 6.28
N SER A 31 2.91 3.88 7.47
CA SER A 31 2.66 3.03 8.63
C SER A 31 1.92 3.79 9.72
N VAL A 32 1.00 3.11 10.39
CA VAL A 32 0.31 3.60 11.59
C VAL A 32 0.61 2.63 12.72
N ASN A 33 1.16 3.15 13.82
CA ASN A 33 1.55 2.35 14.99
C ASN A 33 2.46 1.16 14.62
N GLY A 34 3.44 1.38 13.74
CA GLY A 34 4.42 0.36 13.33
C GLY A 34 3.91 -0.67 12.31
N MET A 35 2.66 -0.58 11.88
CA MET A 35 2.08 -1.46 10.85
C MET A 35 1.84 -0.68 9.56
N ALA A 36 2.26 -1.26 8.42
CA ALA A 36 1.95 -0.69 7.11
C ALA A 36 0.43 -0.66 6.91
N LYS A 37 -0.09 0.55 6.65
CA LYS A 37 -1.49 0.83 6.31
C LYS A 37 -1.67 0.95 4.80
N ARG A 38 -0.71 1.56 4.10
CA ARG A 38 -0.68 1.55 2.64
C ARG A 38 0.75 1.63 2.08
N LYS A 39 0.95 1.05 0.91
CA LYS A 39 2.17 1.16 0.12
C LYS A 39 1.82 1.75 -1.24
N GLU A 40 2.55 2.77 -1.67
CA GLU A 40 2.41 3.39 -2.99
C GLU A 40 3.64 3.03 -3.82
N GLU A 41 3.44 2.32 -4.93
CA GLU A 41 4.52 2.03 -5.87
C GLU A 41 4.66 3.14 -6.89
N TYR A 42 5.91 3.52 -7.12
CA TYR A 42 6.29 4.56 -8.05
C TYR A 42 7.15 3.99 -9.17
N ARG A 43 6.91 4.49 -10.38
CA ARG A 43 7.78 4.27 -11.54
C ARG A 43 7.97 5.58 -12.28
N LYS A 44 9.23 6.00 -12.49
CA LYS A 44 9.60 7.27 -13.14
C LYS A 44 8.90 8.49 -12.50
N GLY A 45 8.68 8.44 -11.19
CA GLY A 45 7.99 9.50 -10.44
C GLY A 45 6.45 9.44 -10.50
N GLU A 46 5.87 8.56 -11.31
CA GLU A 46 4.42 8.35 -11.39
C GLU A 46 3.97 7.27 -10.41
N ARG A 47 2.80 7.46 -9.80
CA ARG A 47 2.15 6.48 -8.94
C ARG A 47 1.45 5.44 -9.81
N ILE A 48 1.89 4.19 -9.73
CA ILE A 48 1.39 3.13 -10.62
C ILE A 48 0.52 2.10 -9.91
N HIS A 49 0.74 1.87 -8.62
CA HIS A 49 0.04 0.85 -7.85
C HIS A 49 -0.10 1.28 -6.39
N LEU A 50 -1.26 1.02 -5.80
CA LEU A 50 -1.52 1.19 -4.37
C LEU A 50 -1.82 -0.17 -3.76
N ILE A 51 -1.12 -0.52 -2.69
CA ILE A 51 -1.49 -1.65 -1.82
C ILE A 51 -2.04 -1.06 -0.53
N TYR A 52 -3.32 -1.26 -0.26
CA TYR A 52 -3.99 -0.79 0.95
C TYR A 52 -4.30 -1.97 1.88
N TYR A 53 -3.89 -1.86 3.14
CA TYR A 53 -4.23 -2.85 4.17
C TYR A 53 -5.47 -2.39 4.93
N ARG A 54 -6.63 -2.93 4.54
CA ARG A 54 -7.89 -2.55 5.16
C ARG A 54 -8.11 -3.26 6.48
N ASP A 55 -8.68 -2.53 7.43
CA ASP A 55 -9.28 -3.13 8.61
C ASP A 55 -10.70 -3.63 8.25
N PRO A 56 -11.26 -4.63 8.96
CA PRO A 56 -12.56 -5.22 8.59
C PRO A 56 -13.74 -4.25 8.60
N ASP A 57 -13.63 -3.14 9.31
CA ASP A 57 -14.64 -2.08 9.43
C ASP A 57 -14.52 -0.99 8.35
N GLU A 58 -13.49 -1.05 7.50
CA GLU A 58 -13.31 -0.10 6.40
C GLU A 58 -13.93 -0.63 5.09
N PRO A 59 -14.95 0.03 4.53
CA PRO A 59 -15.56 -0.39 3.27
C PRO A 59 -14.58 -0.17 2.11
N ALA A 60 -14.51 -1.16 1.20
CA ALA A 60 -13.64 -1.09 0.02
C ALA A 60 -13.97 0.11 -0.87
N GLU A 61 -15.25 0.44 -0.98
CA GLU A 61 -15.78 1.53 -1.80
C GLU A 61 -15.23 2.88 -1.34
N ALA A 62 -15.06 3.10 -0.03
CA ALA A 62 -14.46 4.32 0.50
C ALA A 62 -12.98 4.41 0.12
N ILE A 63 -12.24 3.30 0.22
CA ILE A 63 -10.82 3.22 -0.18
C ILE A 63 -10.68 3.52 -1.68
N LEU A 64 -11.51 2.89 -2.52
CA LEU A 64 -11.52 3.12 -3.96
C LEU A 64 -11.84 4.58 -4.32
N ALA A 65 -12.77 5.22 -3.60
CA ALA A 65 -13.10 6.62 -3.82
C ALA A 65 -11.95 7.57 -3.45
N ASP A 66 -11.30 7.34 -2.31
CA ASP A 66 -10.18 8.15 -1.81
C ASP A 66 -8.93 8.04 -2.70
N TYR A 67 -8.72 6.87 -3.32
CA TYR A 67 -7.53 6.55 -4.09
C TYR A 67 -7.77 6.35 -5.59
N LYS A 68 -8.91 6.83 -6.13
CA LYS A 68 -9.29 6.70 -7.54
C LYS A 68 -8.27 7.17 -8.59
N LEU A 69 -7.24 7.91 -8.18
CA LEU A 69 -6.17 8.38 -9.06
C LEU A 69 -5.05 7.36 -9.28
N PHE A 70 -5.05 6.26 -8.52
CA PHE A 70 -4.13 5.15 -8.76
C PHE A 70 -4.64 4.29 -9.91
N PRO A 71 -3.80 3.97 -10.91
CA PRO A 71 -4.20 3.07 -12.00
C PRO A 71 -4.63 1.68 -11.51
N THR A 72 -3.97 1.19 -10.46
CA THR A 72 -4.23 -0.11 -9.87
C THR A 72 -4.28 0.03 -8.35
N ILE A 73 -5.29 -0.57 -7.73
CA ILE A 73 -5.48 -0.57 -6.29
C ILE A 73 -5.66 -2.03 -5.83
N GLU A 74 -4.69 -2.53 -5.07
CA GLU A 74 -4.80 -3.79 -4.34
C GLU A 74 -5.28 -3.50 -2.91
N ILE A 75 -6.38 -4.14 -2.51
CA ILE A 75 -6.88 -4.11 -1.13
C ILE A 75 -6.58 -5.47 -0.48
N ARG A 76 -5.74 -5.43 0.55
CA ARG A 76 -5.39 -6.58 1.39
C ARG A 76 -6.14 -6.49 2.71
N GLU A 77 -6.98 -7.48 2.99
CA GLU A 77 -7.72 -7.57 4.24
C GLU A 77 -7.05 -8.57 5.19
N ARG A 78 -6.65 -8.11 6.38
CA ARG A 78 -5.98 -8.94 7.39
C ARG A 78 -7.00 -9.44 8.42
N HIS A 79 -7.15 -10.75 8.52
CA HIS A 79 -7.98 -11.41 9.53
C HIS A 79 -7.11 -12.23 10.48
N ARG A 80 -7.25 -12.03 11.78
CA ARG A 80 -6.62 -12.91 12.77
C ARG A 80 -7.45 -14.18 12.92
N VAL A 81 -6.83 -15.33 12.66
CA VAL A 81 -7.42 -16.66 12.83
C VAL A 81 -6.54 -17.43 13.83
N GLY A 82 -6.87 -17.30 15.12
CA GLY A 82 -6.04 -17.84 16.20
C GLY A 82 -4.66 -17.17 16.25
N ASN A 83 -3.61 -17.96 16.01
CA ASN A 83 -2.21 -17.50 15.93
C ASN A 83 -1.77 -17.12 14.52
N TYR A 84 -2.64 -17.26 13.52
CA TYR A 84 -2.34 -16.96 12.13
C TYR A 84 -3.01 -15.66 11.69
N ILE A 85 -2.45 -15.03 10.66
CA ILE A 85 -3.09 -13.93 9.94
C ILE A 85 -3.45 -14.46 8.56
N ARG A 86 -4.75 -14.55 8.27
CA ARG A 86 -5.26 -14.77 6.92
C ARG A 86 -5.27 -13.43 6.20
N VAL A 87 -4.78 -13.40 4.98
CA VAL A 87 -4.84 -12.22 4.12
C VAL A 87 -5.69 -12.55 2.91
N ASN A 88 -6.81 -11.84 2.73
CA ASN A 88 -7.56 -11.86 1.47
C ASN A 88 -7.04 -10.71 0.60
N TYR A 89 -6.83 -10.97 -0.69
CA TYR A 89 -6.38 -9.97 -1.66
C TYR A 89 -7.47 -9.72 -2.70
N PHE A 90 -7.65 -8.47 -3.06
CA PHE A 90 -8.56 -8.02 -4.11
C PHE A 90 -7.83 -6.95 -4.91
N GLU A 91 -7.64 -7.17 -6.21
CA GLU A 91 -6.98 -6.21 -7.10
C GLU A 91 -8.05 -5.54 -7.96
N TYR A 92 -8.01 -4.21 -8.03
CA TYR A 92 -8.93 -3.40 -8.82
C TYR A 92 -8.11 -2.61 -9.85
N ALA A 93 -8.35 -2.84 -11.13
CA ALA A 93 -7.78 -2.08 -12.23
C ALA A 93 -8.82 -1.05 -12.71
N ASP A 94 -8.43 0.24 -12.78
CA ASP A 94 -9.35 1.34 -13.12
C ASP A 94 -10.63 1.38 -12.25
N GLY A 95 -10.55 0.91 -11.01
CA GLY A 95 -11.67 0.85 -10.07
C GLY A 95 -12.64 -0.33 -10.28
N VAL A 96 -12.28 -1.30 -11.12
CA VAL A 96 -13.06 -2.51 -11.39
C VAL A 96 -12.27 -3.75 -10.92
N LEU A 97 -12.95 -4.67 -10.23
CA LEU A 97 -12.40 -5.95 -9.75
C LEU A 97 -12.16 -6.94 -10.90
#